data_AF-A0A3D4FSG4-F1
#
_entry.id   AF-A0A3D4FSG4-F1
#
_cell.length_a   1.000
_cell.length_b   1.000
_cell.length_c   1.000
_cell.angle_alpha   90.00
_cell.angle_beta   90.00
_cell.angle_gamma   90.00
#
_symmetry.space_group_name_H-M   'P 1'
#
loop_
_entity.id
_entity.type
_entity.pdbx_description
1 polymer ?
#
loop_
_entity_poly.entity_id
_entity_poly.type
_entity_poly.pdbx_seq_one_letter_code
_entity_poly.pdbx_strand_id
1 'polypeptide(L)'
;RTVAIMPGMLVPWPEGAFYGFEEIYDHERLDYRGPPFGWWSVNDQYALARVDEVEIAPRRDRSAFVVFATITTHAPFVPTPPFQADWARMLSDYPYESESLDEAWSAWPDWMNLGPSYVESLRYAFANIGGYLRLRADRDLVIVLVGDHQPPALVSGEGASWEVPVHVITSRAEVLDRLTRVHGFVEDLEPQHPKVARMDTLLPVLLDAFGDGGV
;
A
#
# COMPACT_ATOMS: atom_id res chain seq x y z
N ARG A 1 0.56 -8.84 16.91
CA ARG A 1 1.94 -8.76 16.37
C ARG A 1 2.08 -7.48 15.58
N THR A 2 3.21 -6.81 15.65
CA THR A 2 3.54 -5.63 14.84
C THR A 2 4.49 -6.03 13.71
N VAL A 3 4.10 -5.76 12.47
CA VAL A 3 4.81 -6.21 11.27
C VAL A 3 5.12 -5.00 10.38
N ALA A 4 6.35 -4.91 9.90
CA ALA A 4 6.75 -3.96 8.87
C ALA A 4 7.01 -4.71 7.55
N ILE A 5 6.39 -4.26 6.46
CA ILE A 5 6.67 -4.70 5.10
C ILE A 5 7.45 -3.57 4.42
N MET A 6 8.73 -3.82 4.16
CA MET A 6 9.69 -2.81 3.70
C MET A 6 10.46 -3.33 2.47
N PRO A 7 9.80 -3.58 1.34
CA PRO A 7 10.40 -4.28 0.20
C PRO A 7 11.57 -3.53 -0.46
N GLY A 8 11.64 -2.21 -0.27
CA GLY A 8 12.75 -1.38 -0.76
C GLY A 8 13.95 -1.29 0.18
N MET A 9 13.89 -1.92 1.35
CA MET A 9 14.93 -1.89 2.37
C MET A 9 16.01 -2.94 2.06
N LEU A 10 17.14 -2.49 1.51
CA LEU A 10 18.25 -3.35 1.07
C LEU A 10 19.30 -3.62 2.15
N VAL A 11 19.19 -2.94 3.30
CA VAL A 11 20.10 -3.11 4.44
C VAL A 11 19.27 -3.35 5.69
N PRO A 12 19.77 -4.13 6.67
CA PRO A 12 19.07 -4.34 7.93
C PRO A 12 18.74 -3.01 8.61
N TRP A 13 17.55 -2.92 9.19
CA TRP A 13 17.08 -1.75 9.94
C TRP A 13 16.88 -2.09 11.43
N PRO A 14 17.96 -2.15 12.22
CA PRO A 14 17.88 -2.50 13.63
C PRO A 14 17.05 -1.50 14.45
N GLU A 15 16.98 -0.24 14.02
CA GLU A 15 16.16 0.80 14.64
C GLU A 15 14.66 0.51 14.48
N GLY A 16 14.23 -0.38 13.60
CA GLY A 16 12.83 -0.84 13.55
C GLY A 16 12.36 -1.43 14.89
N ALA A 17 13.27 -2.02 15.68
CA ALA A 17 12.97 -2.51 17.03
C ALA A 17 12.64 -1.38 18.02
N PHE A 18 13.22 -0.19 17.84
CA PHE A 18 12.88 0.99 18.64
C PHE A 18 11.40 1.38 18.47
N TYR A 19 10.85 1.20 17.26
CA TYR A 19 9.44 1.43 16.97
C TYR A 19 8.52 0.26 17.37
N GLY A 20 9.08 -0.81 17.95
CA GLY A 20 8.32 -1.94 18.46
C GLY A 20 7.83 -2.92 17.39
N PHE A 21 8.43 -2.94 16.18
CA PHE A 21 8.15 -3.98 15.20
C PHE A 21 8.72 -5.32 15.69
N GLU A 22 7.84 -6.32 15.84
CA GLU A 22 8.22 -7.70 16.17
C GLU A 22 8.81 -8.40 14.93
N GLU A 23 8.31 -8.07 13.74
CA GLU A 23 8.75 -8.67 12.48
C GLU A 23 8.97 -7.58 11.42
N ILE A 24 10.10 -7.66 10.72
CA ILE A 24 10.43 -6.78 9.59
C ILE A 24 10.68 -7.67 8.38
N TYR A 25 9.87 -7.51 7.34
CA TYR A 25 10.00 -8.14 6.03
C TYR A 25 10.65 -7.14 5.07
N ASP A 26 11.98 -7.11 5.09
CA ASP A 26 12.80 -6.34 4.17
C ASP A 26 13.00 -7.06 2.82
N HIS A 27 13.79 -6.48 1.92
CA HIS A 27 14.02 -7.03 0.59
C HIS A 27 14.50 -8.49 0.62
N GLU A 28 15.45 -8.81 1.51
CA GLU A 28 16.03 -10.17 1.62
C GLU A 28 15.00 -11.15 2.20
N ARG A 29 14.35 -10.78 3.30
CA ARG A 29 13.41 -11.68 3.99
C ARG A 29 12.15 -11.97 3.19
N LEU A 30 11.74 -11.06 2.31
CA LEU A 30 10.64 -11.32 1.37
C LEU A 30 10.96 -12.48 0.42
N ASP A 31 12.24 -12.76 0.13
CA ASP A 31 12.72 -13.86 -0.73
C ASP A 31 11.98 -13.90 -2.07
N TYR A 32 11.80 -12.73 -2.70
CA TYR A 32 11.13 -12.65 -4.00
C TYR A 32 12.03 -13.21 -5.10
N ARG A 33 11.53 -14.21 -5.82
CA ARG A 33 12.24 -14.89 -6.92
C ARG A 33 11.56 -14.76 -8.28
N GLY A 34 10.48 -14.00 -8.33
CA GLY A 34 9.73 -13.77 -9.55
C GLY A 34 10.40 -12.75 -10.49
N PRO A 35 9.75 -12.43 -11.62
CA PRO A 35 10.23 -11.45 -12.59
C PRO A 35 10.48 -10.06 -11.96
N PRO A 36 11.60 -9.38 -12.25
CA PRO A 36 11.90 -8.08 -11.65
C PRO A 36 11.06 -6.95 -12.26
N PHE A 37 10.60 -6.03 -11.41
CA PHE A 37 9.92 -4.80 -11.82
C PHE A 37 10.49 -3.57 -11.10
N GLY A 38 10.49 -2.43 -11.79
CA GLY A 38 10.98 -1.16 -11.25
C GLY A 38 12.40 -1.21 -10.68
N TRP A 39 12.68 -0.27 -9.77
CA TRP A 39 14.03 -0.10 -9.20
C TRP A 39 14.41 -1.18 -8.18
N TRP A 40 13.44 -1.71 -7.43
CA TRP A 40 13.69 -2.66 -6.33
C TRP A 40 13.44 -4.13 -6.69
N SER A 41 13.10 -4.44 -7.94
CA SER A 41 12.77 -5.79 -8.44
C SER A 41 11.52 -6.45 -7.82
N VAL A 42 11.28 -6.30 -6.52
CA VAL A 42 10.10 -6.79 -5.80
C VAL A 42 8.88 -5.97 -6.18
N ASN A 43 7.72 -6.63 -6.32
CA ASN A 43 6.44 -5.95 -6.49
C ASN A 43 5.58 -6.01 -5.22
N ASP A 44 4.70 -5.01 -5.06
CA ASP A 44 3.90 -4.86 -3.84
C ASP A 44 2.90 -6.00 -3.63
N GLN A 45 2.38 -6.59 -4.71
CA GLN A 45 1.42 -7.69 -4.62
C GLN A 45 2.05 -8.94 -4.01
N TYR A 46 3.28 -9.30 -4.44
CA TYR A 46 4.04 -10.38 -3.82
C TYR A 46 4.33 -10.09 -2.34
N ALA A 47 4.82 -8.89 -2.02
CA ALA A 47 5.17 -8.54 -0.65
C ALA A 47 3.96 -8.65 0.29
N LEU A 48 2.79 -8.16 -0.15
CA LEU A 48 1.54 -8.29 0.58
C LEU A 48 1.07 -9.74 0.67
N ALA A 49 1.10 -10.51 -0.43
CA ALA A 49 0.71 -11.92 -0.45
C ALA A 49 1.56 -12.78 0.49
N ARG A 50 2.88 -12.53 0.51
CA ARG A 50 3.84 -13.30 1.31
C ARG A 50 3.64 -13.06 2.80
N VAL A 51 3.46 -11.80 3.19
CA VAL A 51 3.19 -11.46 4.60
C VAL A 51 1.79 -11.89 5.00
N ASP A 52 0.82 -11.82 4.09
CA ASP A 52 -0.51 -12.36 4.33
C ASP A 52 -0.47 -13.86 4.64
N GLU A 53 0.19 -14.67 3.80
CA GLU A 53 0.35 -16.12 4.00
C GLU A 53 0.90 -16.47 5.39
N VAL A 54 1.91 -15.72 5.85
CA VAL A 54 2.64 -16.03 7.08
C VAL A 54 2.01 -15.40 8.32
N GLU A 55 1.63 -14.13 8.28
CA GLU A 55 1.25 -13.33 9.45
C GLU A 55 -0.27 -13.14 9.61
N ILE A 56 -1.04 -13.10 8.51
CA ILE A 56 -2.45 -12.66 8.52
C ILE A 56 -3.43 -13.83 8.28
N ALA A 57 -3.14 -14.71 7.31
CA ALA A 57 -3.94 -15.89 6.97
C ALA A 57 -4.13 -16.80 8.19
N PRO A 58 -3.06 -17.17 8.92
CA PRO A 58 -3.21 -18.04 10.08
C PRO A 58 -3.94 -17.30 11.19
N ARG A 59 -5.04 -17.88 11.69
CA ARG A 59 -5.75 -17.30 12.83
C ARG A 59 -4.89 -17.42 14.07
N ARG A 60 -4.63 -16.28 14.71
CA ARG A 60 -3.85 -16.14 15.94
C ARG A 60 -4.67 -15.39 16.98
N ASP A 61 -4.35 -15.60 18.25
CA ASP A 61 -5.04 -14.94 19.37
C ASP A 61 -4.75 -13.43 19.45
N ARG A 62 -3.67 -12.97 18.81
CA ARG A 62 -3.27 -11.55 18.75
C ARG A 62 -3.49 -11.00 17.35
N SER A 63 -4.20 -9.88 17.23
CA SER A 63 -4.34 -9.14 15.96
C SER A 63 -2.99 -8.68 15.41
N ALA A 64 -2.89 -8.59 14.08
CA ALA A 64 -1.74 -8.03 13.39
C ALA A 64 -1.92 -6.52 13.19
N PHE A 65 -0.89 -5.74 13.49
CA PHE A 65 -0.74 -4.35 13.08
C PHE A 65 0.37 -4.31 12.04
N VAL A 66 0.05 -3.91 10.82
CA VAL A 66 0.96 -3.99 9.67
C VAL A 66 1.20 -2.59 9.10
N VAL A 67 2.47 -2.23 8.95
CA VAL A 67 2.88 -1.04 8.20
C VAL A 67 3.54 -1.52 6.91
N PHE A 68 3.01 -1.07 5.77
CA PHE A 68 3.54 -1.44 4.46
C PHE A 68 3.94 -0.19 3.67
N ALA A 69 5.24 -0.03 3.46
CA ALA A 69 5.77 0.98 2.55
C ALA A 69 5.77 0.42 1.11
N THR A 70 4.71 0.71 0.36
CA THR A 70 4.58 0.28 -1.04
C THR A 70 5.65 0.93 -1.92
N ILE A 71 6.11 0.23 -2.95
CA ILE A 71 7.23 0.66 -3.81
C ILE A 71 6.90 0.75 -5.30
N THR A 72 5.80 0.14 -5.77
CA THR A 72 5.50 0.01 -7.20
C THR A 72 5.09 1.34 -7.84
N THR A 73 4.63 2.30 -7.05
CA THR A 73 4.31 3.67 -7.49
C THR A 73 5.50 4.62 -7.41
N HIS A 74 6.72 4.12 -7.26
CA HIS A 74 7.91 4.97 -7.26
C HIS A 74 8.37 5.32 -8.69
N ALA A 75 8.90 6.53 -8.88
CA ALA A 75 9.44 6.95 -10.16
C ALA A 75 10.57 5.99 -10.64
N PRO A 76 10.66 5.66 -11.93
CA PRO A 76 9.95 6.28 -13.05
C PRO A 76 8.60 5.61 -13.41
N PHE A 77 8.01 4.87 -12.47
CA PHE A 77 6.68 4.23 -12.55
C PHE A 77 6.54 3.07 -13.52
N VAL A 78 7.59 2.72 -14.28
CA VAL A 78 7.64 1.58 -15.19
C VAL A 78 8.98 0.84 -15.07
N PRO A 79 9.05 -0.46 -15.43
CA PRO A 79 7.92 -1.30 -15.84
C PRO A 79 6.98 -1.61 -14.66
N THR A 80 5.68 -1.46 -14.88
CA THR A 80 4.65 -1.82 -13.89
C THR A 80 4.39 -3.33 -13.98
N PRO A 81 4.38 -4.07 -12.86
CA PRO A 81 3.98 -5.47 -12.86
C PRO A 81 2.54 -5.67 -13.34
N PRO A 82 2.23 -6.76 -14.06
CA PRO A 82 0.85 -7.17 -14.27
C PRO A 82 0.17 -7.47 -12.94
N PHE A 83 -1.13 -7.17 -12.81
CA PHE A 83 -1.90 -7.63 -11.66
C PHE A 83 -2.23 -9.13 -11.79
N GLN A 84 -1.93 -9.92 -10.75
CA GLN A 84 -2.22 -11.35 -10.72
C GLN A 84 -3.45 -11.64 -9.84
N ALA A 85 -4.56 -12.04 -10.43
CA ALA A 85 -5.80 -12.30 -9.67
C ALA A 85 -5.73 -13.57 -8.79
N ASP A 86 -4.90 -14.55 -9.16
CA ASP A 86 -4.64 -15.75 -8.36
C ASP A 86 -3.49 -15.50 -7.37
N TRP A 87 -3.87 -15.19 -6.13
CA TRP A 87 -2.93 -14.90 -5.05
C TRP A 87 -2.01 -16.08 -4.70
N ALA A 88 -2.43 -17.32 -4.91
CA ALA A 88 -1.56 -18.48 -4.69
C ALA A 88 -0.50 -18.57 -5.82
N ARG A 89 -0.91 -18.31 -7.06
CA ARG A 89 0.03 -18.21 -8.20
C ARG A 89 1.04 -17.08 -8.02
N MET A 90 0.65 -15.97 -7.40
CA MET A 90 1.58 -14.86 -7.09
C MET A 90 2.77 -15.31 -6.23
N LEU A 91 2.60 -16.33 -5.39
CA LEU A 91 3.67 -16.88 -4.54
C LEU A 91 4.51 -17.98 -5.24
N SER A 92 4.25 -18.26 -6.52
CA SER A 92 5.06 -19.19 -7.32
C SER A 92 6.24 -18.50 -7.99
N ASP A 93 7.19 -19.28 -8.51
CA ASP A 93 8.33 -18.77 -9.28
C ASP A 93 7.92 -18.15 -10.63
N TYR A 94 6.74 -18.50 -11.16
CA TYR A 94 6.24 -18.06 -12.46
C TYR A 94 4.82 -17.47 -12.36
N PRO A 95 4.69 -16.31 -11.70
CA PRO A 95 3.39 -15.75 -11.40
C PRO A 95 2.68 -15.14 -12.62
N TYR A 96 3.36 -14.93 -13.74
CA TYR A 96 2.80 -14.22 -14.90
C TYR A 96 2.94 -15.04 -16.19
N GLU A 97 2.07 -14.77 -17.16
CA GLU A 97 2.23 -15.26 -18.53
C GLU A 97 3.34 -14.49 -19.25
N SER A 98 4.02 -15.14 -20.20
CA SER A 98 5.15 -14.53 -20.92
C SER A 98 4.73 -13.28 -21.71
N GLU A 99 3.54 -13.28 -22.31
CA GLU A 99 3.02 -12.14 -23.07
C GLU A 99 2.85 -10.90 -22.19
N SER A 100 2.32 -11.07 -20.97
CA SER A 100 2.18 -9.95 -20.01
C SER A 100 3.52 -9.44 -19.50
N LEU A 101 4.53 -10.32 -19.38
CA LEU A 101 5.89 -9.91 -19.04
C LEU A 101 6.55 -9.11 -20.16
N ASP A 102 6.41 -9.58 -21.40
CA ASP A 102 6.93 -8.90 -22.58
C ASP A 102 6.28 -7.51 -22.73
N GLU A 103 4.97 -7.41 -22.52
CA GLU A 103 4.25 -6.13 -22.52
C GLU A 103 4.78 -5.19 -21.43
N ALA A 104 4.84 -5.65 -20.18
CA ALA A 104 5.30 -4.84 -19.06
C ALA A 104 6.75 -4.35 -19.25
N TRP A 105 7.66 -5.22 -19.68
CA TRP A 105 9.08 -4.89 -19.89
C TRP A 105 9.35 -4.10 -21.18
N SER A 106 8.41 -4.07 -22.12
CA SER A 106 8.50 -3.18 -23.29
C SER A 106 8.25 -1.71 -22.93
N ALA A 107 7.69 -1.43 -21.74
CA ALA A 107 7.42 -0.07 -21.30
C ALA A 107 8.71 0.68 -20.94
N TRP A 108 8.86 1.87 -21.49
CA TRP A 108 9.96 2.79 -21.19
C TRP A 108 9.41 4.13 -20.69
N PRO A 109 10.05 4.75 -19.69
CA PRO A 109 9.59 6.02 -19.18
C PRO A 109 9.82 7.14 -20.21
N ASP A 110 8.77 7.90 -20.48
CA ASP A 110 8.89 9.20 -21.14
C ASP A 110 9.38 10.22 -20.12
N TRP A 111 10.69 10.48 -20.13
CA TRP A 111 11.33 11.42 -19.21
C TRP A 111 10.84 12.86 -19.35
N MET A 112 10.11 13.20 -20.41
CA MET A 112 9.49 14.51 -20.58
C MET A 112 8.02 14.51 -20.17
N ASN A 113 7.41 13.34 -19.96
CA ASN A 113 6.02 13.19 -19.56
C ASN A 113 5.79 11.88 -18.80
N LEU A 114 6.03 11.90 -17.49
CA LEU A 114 5.83 10.74 -16.61
C LEU A 114 4.36 10.55 -16.19
N GLY A 115 3.44 11.42 -16.61
CA GLY A 115 2.03 11.35 -16.23
C GLY A 115 1.36 10.03 -16.57
N PRO A 116 1.45 9.54 -17.83
CA PRO A 116 0.86 8.26 -18.22
C PRO A 116 1.41 7.06 -17.42
N SER A 117 2.72 6.97 -17.22
CA SER A 117 3.32 5.87 -16.44
C SER A 117 2.93 5.93 -14.96
N TYR A 118 2.83 7.13 -14.39
CA TYR A 118 2.32 7.31 -13.04
C TYR A 118 0.88 6.78 -12.90
N VAL A 119 -0.01 7.15 -13.81
CA VAL A 119 -1.41 6.67 -13.81
C VAL A 119 -1.48 5.15 -13.92
N GLU A 120 -0.62 4.54 -14.74
CA GLU A 120 -0.58 3.07 -14.86
C GLU A 120 -0.11 2.40 -13.56
N SER A 121 0.92 2.94 -12.90
CA SER A 121 1.37 2.42 -11.60
C SER A 121 0.27 2.54 -10.51
N LEU A 122 -0.51 3.62 -10.52
CA LEU A 122 -1.66 3.78 -9.63
C LEU A 122 -2.77 2.78 -9.93
N ARG A 123 -3.05 2.51 -11.21
CA ARG A 123 -4.02 1.48 -11.62
C ARG A 123 -3.65 0.12 -11.04
N TYR A 124 -2.37 -0.26 -11.13
CA TYR A 124 -1.86 -1.47 -10.48
C TYR A 124 -2.03 -1.43 -8.96
N ALA A 125 -1.63 -0.34 -8.30
CA ALA A 125 -1.73 -0.22 -6.84
C ALA A 125 -3.18 -0.39 -6.35
N PHE A 126 -4.15 0.25 -7.02
CA PHE A 126 -5.56 0.10 -6.68
C PHE A 126 -6.12 -1.29 -7.03
N ALA A 127 -5.67 -1.91 -8.13
CA ALA A 127 -6.02 -3.29 -8.44
C ALA A 127 -5.51 -4.26 -7.36
N ASN A 128 -4.28 -4.07 -6.88
CA ASN A 128 -3.67 -4.84 -5.81
C ASN A 128 -4.47 -4.70 -4.49
N ILE A 129 -4.71 -3.47 -4.03
CA ILE A 129 -5.47 -3.19 -2.80
C ILE A 129 -6.90 -3.74 -2.90
N GLY A 130 -7.59 -3.48 -4.02
CA GLY A 130 -8.93 -4.01 -4.25
C GLY A 130 -8.97 -5.54 -4.35
N GLY A 131 -7.94 -6.16 -4.91
CA GLY A 131 -7.76 -7.61 -4.94
C GLY A 131 -7.59 -8.18 -3.54
N TYR A 132 -6.80 -7.53 -2.70
CA TYR A 132 -6.54 -7.97 -1.33
C TYR A 132 -7.77 -7.85 -0.44
N LEU A 133 -8.51 -6.75 -0.55
CA LEU A 133 -9.81 -6.57 0.12
C LEU A 133 -10.80 -7.68 -0.24
N ARG A 134 -10.82 -8.14 -1.51
CA ARG A 134 -11.65 -9.28 -1.93
C ARG A 134 -11.13 -10.60 -1.36
N LEU A 135 -9.81 -10.83 -1.38
CA LEU A 135 -9.19 -12.02 -0.80
C LEU A 135 -9.51 -12.17 0.69
N ARG A 136 -9.54 -11.06 1.42
CA ARG A 136 -9.75 -11.00 2.88
C ARG A 136 -11.09 -10.41 3.29
N ALA A 137 -12.10 -10.52 2.43
CA ALA A 137 -13.46 -10.09 2.76
C ALA A 137 -14.05 -10.86 3.95
N ASP A 138 -13.46 -11.99 4.36
CA ASP A 138 -13.82 -12.77 5.55
C ASP A 138 -13.24 -12.20 6.86
N ARG A 139 -12.38 -11.18 6.80
CA ARG A 139 -11.65 -10.66 7.96
C ARG A 139 -12.21 -9.32 8.43
N ASP A 140 -12.20 -9.15 9.75
CA ASP A 140 -12.36 -7.85 10.38
C ASP A 140 -11.06 -7.07 10.26
N LEU A 141 -11.06 -6.08 9.37
CA LEU A 141 -9.89 -5.30 9.00
C LEU A 141 -10.21 -3.80 9.08
N VAL A 142 -9.16 -3.03 9.42
CA VAL A 142 -9.10 -1.60 9.17
C VAL A 142 -7.86 -1.36 8.33
N ILE A 143 -8.04 -0.90 7.09
CA ILE A 143 -6.94 -0.48 6.22
C ILE A 143 -6.94 1.04 6.15
N VAL A 144 -5.81 1.64 6.50
CA VAL A 144 -5.55 3.07 6.27
C VAL A 144 -4.60 3.17 5.09
N LEU A 145 -5.11 3.65 3.95
CA LEU A 145 -4.32 3.95 2.77
C LEU A 145 -3.99 5.44 2.77
N VAL A 146 -2.71 5.78 2.82
CA VAL A 146 -2.24 7.17 2.88
C VAL A 146 -1.18 7.40 1.81
N GLY A 147 -1.30 8.48 1.05
CA GLY A 147 -0.20 8.97 0.23
C GLY A 147 0.88 9.57 1.11
N ASP A 148 2.14 9.27 0.86
CA ASP A 148 3.28 9.83 1.59
C ASP A 148 3.67 11.22 1.06
N HIS A 149 3.70 11.38 -0.27
CA HIS A 149 3.98 12.65 -0.94
C HIS A 149 3.48 12.68 -2.40
N GLN A 150 3.58 13.84 -3.05
CA GLN A 150 3.24 14.02 -4.47
C GLN A 150 4.29 13.33 -5.37
N PRO A 151 3.92 12.83 -6.56
CA PRO A 151 4.92 12.43 -7.54
C PRO A 151 5.80 13.64 -7.94
N PRO A 152 6.97 13.41 -8.56
CA PRO A 152 7.85 14.49 -9.01
C PRO A 152 7.10 15.54 -9.84
N ALA A 153 7.60 16.77 -9.87
CA ALA A 153 6.97 17.89 -10.59
C ALA A 153 6.76 17.61 -12.11
N LEU A 154 7.46 16.64 -12.69
CA LEU A 154 7.21 16.14 -14.05
C LEU A 154 5.81 15.51 -14.22
N VAL A 155 5.16 15.13 -13.13
CA VAL A 155 3.80 14.59 -13.10
C VAL A 155 2.85 15.61 -12.50
N SER A 156 3.16 16.13 -11.31
CA SER A 156 2.26 16.98 -10.53
C SER A 156 2.28 18.45 -10.96
N GLY A 157 3.30 18.88 -11.70
CA GLY A 157 3.51 20.27 -12.11
C GLY A 157 4.15 21.13 -11.03
N GLU A 158 4.66 22.29 -11.44
CA GLU A 158 5.16 23.30 -10.51
C GLU A 158 4.01 23.87 -9.67
N GLY A 159 4.24 24.05 -8.37
CA GLY A 159 3.25 24.64 -7.46
C GLY A 159 2.12 23.70 -7.05
N ALA A 160 2.23 22.39 -7.32
CA ALA A 160 1.32 21.38 -6.79
C ALA A 160 1.16 21.51 -5.27
N SER A 161 -0.05 21.23 -4.77
CA SER A 161 -0.29 21.24 -3.33
C SER A 161 0.47 20.09 -2.64
N TRP A 162 0.69 20.23 -1.33
CA TRP A 162 1.26 19.17 -0.50
C TRP A 162 0.18 18.24 0.09
N GLU A 163 -1.00 18.21 -0.53
CA GLU A 163 -2.13 17.42 -0.07
C GLU A 163 -2.06 16.01 -0.66
N VAL A 164 -2.38 15.02 0.16
CA VAL A 164 -2.36 13.59 -0.18
C VAL A 164 -3.68 12.95 0.28
N PRO A 165 -4.19 11.95 -0.44
CA PRO A 165 -5.40 11.25 -0.03
C PRO A 165 -5.15 10.39 1.21
N VAL A 166 -6.17 10.28 2.06
CA VAL A 166 -6.26 9.29 3.14
C VAL A 166 -7.59 8.58 3.00
N HIS A 167 -7.57 7.27 2.79
CA HIS A 167 -8.76 6.43 2.79
C HIS A 167 -8.71 5.50 4.00
N VAL A 168 -9.82 5.41 4.73
CA VAL A 168 -10.01 4.40 5.78
C VAL A 168 -11.05 3.40 5.28
N ILE A 169 -10.67 2.14 5.18
CA ILE A 169 -11.48 1.06 4.62
C ILE A 169 -11.72 0.02 5.71
N THR A 170 -12.96 -0.16 6.12
CA THR A 170 -13.36 -1.12 7.15
C THR A 170 -14.85 -1.44 7.08
N SER A 171 -15.26 -2.58 7.66
CA SER A 171 -16.68 -2.90 7.92
C SER A 171 -17.17 -2.40 9.29
N ARG A 172 -16.31 -1.76 10.10
CA ARG A 172 -16.66 -1.28 11.44
C ARG A 172 -17.41 0.05 11.36
N ALA A 173 -18.73 -0.02 11.47
CA ALA A 173 -19.62 1.15 11.33
C ALA A 173 -19.31 2.27 12.34
N GLU A 174 -18.91 1.93 13.57
CA GLU A 174 -18.59 2.92 14.62
C GLU A 174 -17.37 3.75 14.27
N VAL A 175 -16.34 3.13 13.67
CA VAL A 175 -15.13 3.82 13.18
C VAL A 175 -15.49 4.78 12.06
N LEU A 176 -16.30 4.34 11.09
CA LEU A 176 -16.74 5.16 9.96
C LEU A 176 -17.63 6.34 10.43
N ASP A 177 -18.56 6.10 11.35
CA ASP A 177 -19.42 7.13 11.92
C ASP A 177 -18.60 8.19 12.66
N ARG A 178 -17.60 7.77 13.45
CA ARG A 178 -16.71 8.69 14.16
C ARG A 178 -15.87 9.53 13.19
N LEU A 179 -15.29 8.92 12.16
CA LEU A 179 -14.50 9.63 11.15
C LEU A 179 -15.33 10.65 10.36
N THR A 180 -16.55 10.29 9.96
CA THR A 180 -17.41 11.17 9.16
C THR A 180 -18.00 12.31 9.99
N ARG A 181 -18.51 12.02 11.19
CA ARG A 181 -19.20 13.03 12.02
C ARG A 181 -18.26 13.97 12.78
N VAL A 182 -17.08 13.49 13.19
CA VAL A 182 -16.17 14.26 14.06
C VAL A 182 -14.96 14.77 13.28
N HIS A 183 -14.42 13.97 12.36
CA HIS A 183 -13.15 14.28 11.68
C HIS A 183 -13.31 14.71 10.22
N GLY A 184 -14.55 14.82 9.73
CA GLY A 184 -14.86 15.39 8.42
C GLY A 184 -14.52 14.48 7.23
N PHE A 185 -14.30 13.18 7.46
CA PHE A 185 -14.16 12.22 6.36
C PHE A 185 -15.48 12.14 5.58
N VAL A 186 -15.39 11.78 4.31
CA VAL A 186 -16.54 11.57 3.42
C VAL A 186 -16.59 10.12 2.94
N GLU A 187 -17.80 9.62 2.70
CA GLU A 187 -18.02 8.30 2.11
C GLU A 187 -17.86 8.35 0.59
N ASP A 188 -16.62 8.54 0.12
CA ASP A 188 -16.27 8.58 -1.29
C ASP A 188 -14.84 8.06 -1.51
N LEU A 189 -14.54 7.62 -2.72
CA LEU A 189 -13.19 7.30 -3.18
C LEU A 189 -12.49 8.51 -3.81
N GLU A 190 -13.24 9.55 -4.17
CA GLU A 190 -12.68 10.81 -4.69
C GLU A 190 -12.41 11.79 -3.54
N PRO A 191 -11.15 12.16 -3.26
CA PRO A 191 -10.84 13.14 -2.23
C PRO A 191 -11.46 14.50 -2.55
N GLN A 192 -12.18 15.08 -1.59
CA GLN A 192 -12.83 16.37 -1.75
C GLN A 192 -12.11 17.47 -0.98
N HIS A 193 -12.24 18.71 -1.44
CA HIS A 193 -11.79 19.90 -0.71
C HIS A 193 -12.89 20.47 0.18
N PRO A 194 -12.55 21.18 1.27
CA PRO A 194 -11.19 21.51 1.73
C PRO A 194 -10.50 20.33 2.43
N LYS A 195 -9.15 20.36 2.54
CA LYS A 195 -8.41 19.38 3.35
C LYS A 195 -8.91 19.37 4.80
N VAL A 196 -9.02 18.17 5.35
CA VAL A 196 -9.65 17.95 6.66
C VAL A 196 -8.65 17.94 7.82
N ALA A 197 -7.38 17.62 7.56
CA ALA A 197 -6.35 17.47 8.59
C ALA A 197 -4.94 17.76 8.04
N ARG A 198 -3.99 18.04 8.94
CA ARG A 198 -2.56 17.94 8.64
C ARG A 198 -2.11 16.49 8.83
N MET A 199 -1.04 16.07 8.15
CA MET A 199 -0.55 14.70 8.28
C MET A 199 -0.11 14.36 9.72
N ASP A 200 0.48 15.31 10.45
CA ASP A 200 0.88 15.12 11.85
C ASP A 200 -0.31 14.91 12.81
N THR A 201 -1.52 15.30 12.39
CA THR A 201 -2.74 15.08 13.17
C THR A 201 -3.47 13.79 12.81
N LEU A 202 -3.00 13.01 11.84
CA LEU A 202 -3.68 11.77 11.42
C LEU A 202 -3.69 10.72 12.54
N LEU A 203 -2.58 10.55 13.28
CA LEU A 203 -2.54 9.60 14.39
C LEU A 203 -3.58 9.91 15.48
N PRO A 204 -3.66 11.12 16.06
CA PRO A 204 -4.68 11.41 17.05
C PRO A 204 -6.11 11.30 16.51
N VAL A 205 -6.35 11.61 15.22
CA VAL A 205 -7.64 11.36 14.56
C VAL A 205 -8.01 9.87 14.55
N LEU A 206 -7.07 9.01 14.15
CA LEU A 206 -7.29 7.55 14.12
C LEU A 206 -7.47 6.97 15.52
N LEU A 207 -6.71 7.44 16.52
CA LEU A 207 -6.86 6.99 17.91
C LEU A 207 -8.24 7.36 18.47
N ASP A 208 -8.74 8.56 18.16
CA ASP A 208 -10.09 8.97 18.55
C ASP A 208 -11.17 8.15 17.82
N ALA A 209 -10.95 7.84 16.54
CA ALA A 209 -11.85 7.01 15.74
C ALA A 209 -11.91 5.54 16.19
N PHE A 210 -10.81 4.99 16.69
CA PHE A 210 -10.72 3.60 17.15
C PHE A 210 -11.02 3.45 18.64
N GLY A 211 -11.04 4.54 19.40
CA GLY A 211 -11.31 4.53 20.83
C GLY A 211 -12.79 4.30 21.13
N ASP A 212 -13.06 3.58 22.22
CA ASP A 212 -14.42 3.27 22.70
C ASP A 212 -15.11 4.48 23.35
N GLY A 213 -15.04 5.68 22.77
CA GLY A 213 -15.82 6.88 23.17
C GLY A 213 -15.79 7.29 24.65
N GLY A 214 -14.94 6.70 25.49
CA GLY A 214 -15.01 6.77 26.94
C GLY A 214 -13.99 7.74 27.51
N VAL A 215 -14.48 8.92 27.87
CA VAL A 215 -13.98 9.66 29.05
C VAL A 215 -14.99 9.47 30.16
#